data_AF-A0A9K3KWD3-F1
#
_entry.id   AF-A0A9K3KWD3-F1
#
_cell.length_a   1.000
_cell.length_b   1.000
_cell.length_c   1.000
_cell.angle_alpha   90.00
_cell.angle_beta   90.00
_cell.angle_gamma   90.00
#
_symmetry.space_group_name_H-M   'P 1'
#
loop_
_entity.id
_entity.type
_entity.pdbx_description
1 polymer ?
#
loop_
_entity_poly.entity_id
_entity_poly.type
_entity_poly.pdbx_seq_one_letter_code
_entity_poly.pdbx_strand_id
1 'polypeptide(L)'
;MNVERLFLVTLMILYGGFSLWTWTLVEPESGSSPPRIQMSGPEKPKVTTTSHTTNPLESLSSVDFYACCGLGHRLIRMSLAAYVAKQHNFSLRSFWGWCGERNPVEVFSYLFRPYHPSEVAYVQSQNLLLPFYNEVPGFPALVRTGSGTTTTKTTTTTTTSTELCPCGTDKIESDLELYESLRTRFRYKHRVDDFVQRYFTNATVLGIHVRSGNGESGDFERKSRDIADPDSWVHQVRLLLQQSLLSRPLVKDPLIFLATDTPSMVTRFRKEFALINVSVVELQQEGRTQEGGGVLFGTSNRVYNTDDNTSHFGDDSSSCLQGWTDTFTDMVLLSHADIVIAGRPSSFVQTLPMSLAYGKSKQNKIWKDVYCEIIPQFQQKVMHTTNDSTSSNMNDTTSTVGGTKDEEKWVEVDPTIQCYDSYQNWCCNHSTWIQFHHTGPKGHSKVLSKEFVRFPSLLPKLHEYKGLRNRTTDCRLPKRGRAGGGWKDKCLPHEWIL
;
A
#
# COMPACT_ATOMS: atom_id res chain seq x y z
N MET A 1 58.73 28.24 16.15
CA MET A 1 58.71 26.76 16.22
C MET A 1 58.24 26.37 17.61
N ASN A 2 57.31 25.42 17.73
CA ASN A 2 56.65 24.96 18.96
C ASN A 2 55.63 25.99 19.49
N VAL A 3 54.33 25.71 19.56
CA VAL A 3 53.66 24.94 20.63
C VAL A 3 52.46 24.08 20.13
N GLU A 4 52.07 24.16 18.86
CA GLU A 4 50.77 23.60 18.40
C GLU A 4 50.74 22.07 18.14
N ARG A 5 51.87 21.36 18.15
CA ARG A 5 51.89 19.90 17.86
C ARG A 5 51.77 18.99 19.09
N LEU A 6 51.73 19.54 20.31
CA LEU A 6 51.63 18.73 21.53
C LEU A 6 50.16 18.47 21.97
N PHE A 7 49.18 19.19 21.42
CA PHE A 7 47.77 19.04 21.82
C PHE A 7 47.02 17.92 21.07
N LEU A 8 47.53 17.48 19.91
CA LEU A 8 46.87 16.45 19.09
C LEU A 8 47.21 15.01 19.48
N VAL A 9 48.24 14.79 20.30
CA VAL A 9 48.64 13.43 20.75
C VAL A 9 47.95 13.06 22.07
N THR A 10 47.57 14.03 22.91
CA THR A 10 46.95 13.76 24.22
C THR A 10 45.44 13.48 24.13
N LEU A 11 44.75 13.94 23.07
CA LEU A 11 43.30 13.73 22.92
C LEU A 11 42.93 12.33 22.34
N MET A 12 43.88 11.62 21.74
CA MET A 12 43.68 10.26 21.21
C MET A 12 43.81 9.15 22.27
N ILE A 13 44.32 9.46 23.48
CA ILE A 13 44.53 8.47 24.55
C ILE A 13 43.30 8.35 25.48
N LEU A 14 42.38 9.33 25.47
CA LEU A 14 41.21 9.32 26.37
C LEU A 14 39.92 8.71 25.78
N TYR A 15 39.90 8.30 24.51
CA TYR A 15 38.74 7.66 23.87
C TYR A 15 38.96 6.19 23.45
N GLY A 16 40.09 5.59 23.82
CA GLY A 16 40.43 4.19 23.53
C GLY A 16 39.99 3.19 24.60
N GLY A 17 38.83 3.40 25.22
CA GLY A 17 38.26 2.50 26.24
C GLY A 17 37.64 1.26 25.60
N PHE A 18 38.48 0.24 25.39
CA PHE A 18 38.12 -1.14 25.05
C PHE A 18 36.98 -1.67 25.93
N SER A 19 35.82 -1.96 25.34
CA SER A 19 34.86 -2.95 25.86
C SER A 19 34.96 -4.21 25.01
N LEU A 20 35.97 -5.03 25.30
CA LEU A 20 36.06 -6.44 24.88
C LEU A 20 35.02 -7.23 25.67
N TRP A 21 33.84 -7.43 25.08
CA TRP A 21 32.95 -8.52 25.49
C TRP A 21 33.52 -9.82 24.93
N THR A 22 34.23 -10.55 25.77
CA THR A 22 34.60 -11.94 25.51
C THR A 22 33.33 -12.79 25.52
N TRP A 23 32.95 -13.32 24.36
CA TRP A 23 32.08 -14.49 24.30
C TRP A 23 32.88 -15.69 24.79
N THR A 24 32.59 -16.15 26.00
CA THR A 24 32.95 -17.51 26.43
C THR A 24 32.16 -18.50 25.58
N LEU A 25 32.85 -19.12 24.63
CA LEU A 25 32.43 -20.39 24.03
C LEU A 25 32.32 -21.42 25.16
N VAL A 26 31.09 -21.84 25.44
CA VAL A 26 30.83 -23.03 26.23
C VAL A 26 31.12 -24.22 25.32
N GLU A 27 32.25 -24.87 25.56
CA GLU A 27 32.55 -26.20 25.00
C GLU A 27 31.54 -27.20 25.58
N PRO A 28 30.90 -28.05 24.76
CA PRO A 28 30.19 -29.20 25.28
C PRO A 28 31.20 -30.23 25.77
N GLU A 29 31.12 -30.55 27.06
CA GLU A 29 31.88 -31.62 27.70
C GLU A 29 31.74 -32.94 26.91
N SER A 30 32.87 -33.43 26.42
CA SER A 30 33.06 -34.81 26.04
C SER A 30 33.06 -35.66 27.32
N GLY A 31 32.05 -36.50 27.51
CA GLY A 31 31.88 -37.27 28.74
C GLY A 31 31.11 -38.58 28.56
N SER A 32 31.87 -39.66 28.45
CA SER A 32 31.54 -41.05 28.85
C SER A 32 30.49 -41.85 28.07
N SER A 33 30.99 -42.92 27.43
CA SER A 33 30.23 -44.06 26.91
C SER A 33 29.68 -44.95 28.04
N PRO A 34 28.40 -45.35 28.01
CA PRO A 34 27.88 -46.47 28.80
C PRO A 34 27.79 -47.76 27.95
N PRO A 35 27.56 -48.92 28.57
CA PRO A 35 28.11 -50.20 28.11
C PRO A 35 27.33 -50.86 26.97
N ARG A 36 28.08 -51.67 26.22
CA ARG A 36 27.65 -52.57 25.15
C ARG A 36 26.72 -53.66 25.73
N ILE A 37 25.42 -53.52 25.49
CA ILE A 37 24.42 -54.58 25.75
C ILE A 37 24.33 -55.49 24.52
N GLN A 38 24.41 -56.80 24.77
CA GLN A 38 24.34 -57.88 23.79
C GLN A 38 23.00 -57.93 23.05
N MET A 39 23.11 -58.36 21.80
CA MET A 39 22.04 -58.55 20.83
C MET A 39 21.03 -59.63 21.25
N SER A 40 19.75 -59.33 21.08
CA SER A 40 18.66 -60.31 20.96
C SER A 40 17.79 -59.97 19.74
N GLY A 41 17.78 -60.87 18.75
CA GLY A 41 16.68 -61.20 17.83
C GLY A 41 15.99 -60.11 16.98
N PRO A 42 15.80 -60.30 15.65
CA PRO A 42 15.06 -59.36 14.82
C PRO A 42 13.55 -59.61 14.93
N GLU A 43 12.88 -58.96 15.87
CA GLU A 43 11.44 -58.74 15.78
C GLU A 43 11.20 -57.49 14.92
N LYS A 44 10.58 -57.65 13.75
CA LYS A 44 10.20 -56.54 12.87
C LYS A 44 9.28 -55.59 13.65
N PRO A 45 9.71 -54.36 13.97
CA PRO A 45 8.83 -53.41 14.61
C PRO A 45 7.73 -53.06 13.62
N LYS A 46 6.49 -53.32 14.03
CA LYS A 46 5.30 -52.81 13.37
C LYS A 46 5.45 -51.28 13.38
N VAL A 47 5.75 -50.71 12.21
CA VAL A 47 5.86 -49.26 12.00
C VAL A 47 4.53 -48.66 12.42
N THR A 48 4.49 -48.20 13.67
CA THR A 48 3.36 -47.48 14.21
C THR A 48 3.42 -46.15 13.50
N THR A 49 2.50 -45.97 12.56
CA THR A 49 2.38 -44.77 11.73
C THR A 49 2.41 -43.57 12.66
N THR A 50 3.52 -42.84 12.66
CA THR A 50 3.68 -41.62 13.44
C THR A 50 2.53 -40.72 13.07
N SER A 51 1.62 -40.48 14.01
CA SER A 51 0.56 -39.50 13.83
C SER A 51 1.27 -38.19 13.53
N HIS A 52 1.23 -37.76 12.27
CA HIS A 52 1.64 -36.41 11.92
C HIS A 52 0.86 -35.49 12.84
N THR A 53 1.54 -34.88 13.80
CA THR A 53 1.02 -33.79 14.60
C THR A 53 0.81 -32.63 13.64
N THR A 54 -0.32 -32.65 12.94
CA THR A 54 -0.73 -31.58 12.05
C THR A 54 -0.80 -30.33 12.89
N ASN A 55 -0.08 -29.29 12.48
CA ASN A 55 -0.09 -28.01 13.18
C ASN A 55 -1.55 -27.57 13.35
N PRO A 56 -2.04 -27.32 14.59
CA PRO A 56 -3.45 -27.06 14.84
C PRO A 56 -4.01 -25.88 14.01
N LEU A 57 -3.14 -24.94 13.62
CA LEU A 57 -3.46 -23.81 12.75
C LEU A 57 -3.88 -24.22 11.32
N GLU A 58 -3.47 -25.41 10.87
CA GLU A 58 -3.84 -25.94 9.57
C GLU A 58 -5.28 -26.43 9.49
N SER A 59 -5.90 -26.72 10.63
CA SER A 59 -7.30 -27.13 10.71
C SER A 59 -8.27 -25.95 10.75
N LEU A 60 -7.77 -24.74 11.04
CA LEU A 60 -8.60 -23.54 11.15
C LEU A 60 -9.18 -23.16 9.78
N SER A 61 -10.46 -22.79 9.77
CA SER A 61 -11.06 -22.20 8.58
C SER A 61 -10.34 -20.91 8.21
N SER A 62 -10.22 -20.64 6.91
CA SER A 62 -9.54 -19.44 6.43
C SER A 62 -10.21 -18.80 5.24
N VAL A 63 -10.03 -17.49 5.15
CA VAL A 63 -10.05 -16.74 3.90
C VAL A 63 -8.63 -16.75 3.34
N ASP A 64 -8.46 -17.28 2.13
CA ASP A 64 -7.18 -17.29 1.43
C ASP A 64 -7.18 -16.22 0.35
N PHE A 65 -6.40 -15.17 0.56
CA PHE A 65 -6.27 -14.09 -0.38
C PHE A 65 -5.02 -14.28 -1.26
N TYR A 66 -5.26 -14.51 -2.55
CA TYR A 66 -4.23 -14.58 -3.58
C TYR A 66 -4.19 -13.26 -4.31
N ALA A 67 -3.06 -12.57 -4.20
CA ALA A 67 -2.93 -11.23 -4.73
C ALA A 67 -2.08 -11.23 -6.01
N CYS A 68 -2.42 -10.34 -6.94
CA CYS A 68 -1.59 -9.92 -8.06
C CYS A 68 -1.50 -8.38 -8.03
N CYS A 69 -0.65 -7.77 -8.86
CA CYS A 69 -0.43 -6.32 -8.94
C CYS A 69 0.46 -5.71 -7.82
N GLY A 70 0.56 -4.38 -7.81
CA GLY A 70 1.42 -3.64 -6.87
C GLY A 70 0.90 -3.65 -5.43
N LEU A 71 1.81 -3.41 -4.48
CA LEU A 71 1.57 -3.58 -3.04
C LEU A 71 0.33 -2.85 -2.50
N GLY A 72 0.12 -1.58 -2.88
CA GLY A 72 -1.08 -0.83 -2.48
C GLY A 72 -2.39 -1.51 -2.90
N HIS A 73 -2.45 -2.00 -4.15
CA HIS A 73 -3.62 -2.75 -4.62
C HIS A 73 -3.79 -4.08 -3.88
N ARG A 74 -2.70 -4.76 -3.54
CA ARG A 74 -2.77 -5.99 -2.73
C ARG A 74 -3.33 -5.71 -1.35
N LEU A 75 -2.84 -4.66 -0.69
CA LEU A 75 -3.22 -4.32 0.67
C LEU A 75 -4.66 -3.83 0.79
N ILE A 76 -5.18 -3.09 -0.20
CA ILE A 76 -6.60 -2.67 -0.18
C ILE A 76 -7.50 -3.90 -0.33
N ARG A 77 -7.15 -4.85 -1.20
CA ARG A 77 -7.95 -6.07 -1.42
C ARG A 77 -7.82 -7.06 -0.27
N MET A 78 -6.63 -7.16 0.32
CA MET A 78 -6.37 -7.92 1.52
C MET A 78 -7.19 -7.39 2.70
N SER A 79 -7.41 -6.07 2.81
CA SER A 79 -8.24 -5.51 3.88
C SER A 79 -9.72 -5.85 3.74
N LEU A 80 -10.23 -5.98 2.52
CA LEU A 80 -11.56 -6.55 2.28
C LEU A 80 -11.61 -8.02 2.70
N ALA A 81 -10.59 -8.81 2.34
CA ALA A 81 -10.51 -10.22 2.70
C ALA A 81 -10.44 -10.40 4.23
N ALA A 82 -9.68 -9.55 4.92
CA ALA A 82 -9.58 -9.50 6.37
C ALA A 82 -10.93 -9.21 7.02
N TYR A 83 -11.66 -8.23 6.49
CA TYR A 83 -12.99 -7.89 6.98
C TYR A 83 -13.98 -9.05 6.80
N VAL A 84 -13.97 -9.72 5.65
CA VAL A 84 -14.78 -10.95 5.45
C VAL A 84 -14.37 -12.06 6.41
N ALA A 85 -13.07 -12.24 6.65
CA ALA A 85 -12.56 -13.23 7.60
C ALA A 85 -13.07 -12.95 9.01
N LYS A 86 -13.00 -11.70 9.47
CA LYS A 86 -13.51 -11.24 10.78
C LYS A 86 -15.01 -11.53 10.91
N GLN A 87 -15.78 -11.20 9.89
CA GLN A 87 -17.25 -11.31 9.90
C GLN A 87 -17.75 -12.76 9.89
N HIS A 88 -16.90 -13.70 9.50
CA HIS A 88 -17.20 -15.13 9.53
C HIS A 88 -16.40 -15.93 10.58
N ASN A 89 -15.63 -15.26 11.45
CA ASN A 89 -14.73 -15.91 12.42
C ASN A 89 -13.76 -16.89 11.74
N PHE A 90 -13.16 -16.48 10.63
CA PHE A 90 -12.14 -17.22 9.88
C PHE A 90 -10.77 -16.57 10.08
N SER A 91 -9.71 -17.35 9.92
CA SER A 91 -8.34 -16.81 9.81
C SER A 91 -8.13 -16.16 8.44
N LEU A 92 -7.24 -15.16 8.34
CA LEU A 92 -6.80 -14.62 7.05
C LEU A 92 -5.42 -15.19 6.68
N ARG A 93 -5.31 -15.79 5.49
CA ARG A 93 -4.04 -16.16 4.88
C ARG A 93 -3.85 -15.36 3.60
N SER A 94 -2.63 -14.90 3.35
CA SER A 94 -2.32 -14.08 2.19
C SER A 94 -1.11 -14.64 1.45
N PHE A 95 -1.18 -14.62 0.12
CA PHE A 95 -0.15 -15.14 -0.77
C PHE A 95 0.17 -14.07 -1.81
N TRP A 96 1.42 -13.61 -1.84
CA TRP A 96 1.85 -12.51 -2.70
C TRP A 96 2.70 -12.94 -3.90
N GLY A 97 2.80 -14.26 -4.12
CA GLY A 97 3.61 -14.85 -5.17
C GLY A 97 5.02 -15.14 -4.69
N TRP A 98 5.91 -15.43 -5.64
CA TRP A 98 7.24 -15.96 -5.36
C TRP A 98 8.32 -15.11 -6.01
N CYS A 99 9.42 -14.91 -5.29
CA CYS A 99 10.66 -14.39 -5.84
C CYS A 99 11.65 -15.55 -6.03
N GLY A 100 12.21 -15.66 -7.22
CA GLY A 100 13.18 -16.66 -7.62
C GLY A 100 12.60 -17.89 -8.33
N GLU A 101 13.37 -18.46 -9.25
CA GLU A 101 12.96 -19.60 -10.09
C GLU A 101 13.43 -20.95 -9.52
N ARG A 102 14.68 -21.03 -9.04
CA ARG A 102 15.26 -22.29 -8.51
C ARG A 102 14.87 -22.49 -7.05
N ASN A 103 14.92 -21.43 -6.27
CA ASN A 103 14.56 -21.41 -4.86
C ASN A 103 13.46 -20.37 -4.63
N PRO A 104 12.22 -20.64 -5.05
CA PRO A 104 11.14 -19.67 -4.94
C PRO A 104 10.86 -19.36 -3.46
N VAL A 105 10.91 -18.08 -3.10
CA VAL A 105 10.58 -17.56 -1.76
C VAL A 105 9.23 -16.85 -1.83
N GLU A 106 8.28 -17.26 -1.00
CA GLU A 106 6.96 -16.63 -0.93
C GLU A 106 7.08 -15.24 -0.29
N VAL A 107 6.62 -14.21 -1.00
CA VAL A 107 6.87 -12.81 -0.65
C VAL A 107 6.23 -12.43 0.68
N PHE A 108 4.98 -12.84 0.94
CA PHE A 108 4.28 -12.44 2.16
C PHE A 108 4.97 -13.02 3.41
N SER A 109 5.28 -14.31 3.37
CA SER A 109 5.97 -15.04 4.43
C SER A 109 7.39 -14.53 4.64
N TYR A 110 8.05 -14.04 3.59
CA TYR A 110 9.34 -13.36 3.70
C TYR A 110 9.22 -12.01 4.43
N LEU A 111 8.22 -11.20 4.12
CA LEU A 111 8.09 -9.85 4.72
C LEU A 111 7.57 -9.88 6.15
N PHE A 112 6.73 -10.85 6.51
CA PHE A 112 6.03 -10.88 7.79
C PHE A 112 6.39 -12.10 8.62
N ARG A 113 6.47 -11.91 9.93
CA ARG A 113 6.50 -13.01 10.90
C ARG A 113 5.15 -13.74 10.91
N PRO A 114 5.11 -15.02 11.34
CA PRO A 114 3.85 -15.74 11.53
C PRO A 114 2.87 -14.98 12.43
N TYR A 115 1.57 -15.26 12.30
CA TYR A 115 0.59 -14.69 13.22
C TYR A 115 0.83 -15.17 14.64
N HIS A 116 0.61 -14.30 15.61
CA HIS A 116 0.56 -14.71 17.00
C HIS A 116 -0.70 -15.57 17.23
N PRO A 117 -0.65 -16.63 18.07
CA PRO A 117 -1.83 -17.48 18.33
C PRO A 117 -3.07 -16.70 18.79
N SER A 118 -2.90 -15.57 19.48
CA SER A 118 -4.02 -14.70 19.88
C SER A 118 -4.77 -14.07 18.70
N GLU A 119 -4.10 -13.86 17.55
CA GLU A 119 -4.71 -13.29 16.34
C GLU A 119 -5.60 -14.29 15.60
N VAL A 120 -5.58 -15.57 15.99
CA VAL A 120 -6.41 -16.63 15.40
C VAL A 120 -7.26 -17.34 16.45
N ALA A 121 -7.19 -16.93 17.71
CA ALA A 121 -7.92 -17.54 18.82
C ALA A 121 -9.44 -17.40 18.70
N TYR A 122 -9.93 -16.43 17.93
CA TYR A 122 -11.37 -16.25 17.68
C TYR A 122 -11.93 -17.20 16.62
N VAL A 123 -11.08 -17.95 15.92
CA VAL A 123 -11.50 -18.83 14.82
C VAL A 123 -12.14 -20.10 15.39
N GLN A 124 -13.47 -20.15 15.36
CA GLN A 124 -14.25 -21.25 15.92
C GLN A 124 -14.49 -22.38 14.91
N SER A 125 -14.42 -22.07 13.62
CA SER A 125 -14.72 -23.05 12.56
C SER A 125 -13.47 -23.76 12.07
N GLN A 126 -13.64 -25.00 11.62
CA GLN A 126 -12.55 -25.83 11.12
C GLN A 126 -12.82 -26.30 9.68
N ASN A 127 -11.72 -26.49 8.95
CA ASN A 127 -11.67 -27.14 7.64
C ASN A 127 -12.46 -26.46 6.52
N LEU A 128 -12.87 -25.19 6.67
CA LEU A 128 -13.44 -24.41 5.58
C LEU A 128 -12.39 -23.50 4.93
N LEU A 129 -12.50 -23.35 3.62
CA LEU A 129 -11.61 -22.50 2.84
C LEU A 129 -12.45 -21.60 1.95
N LEU A 130 -12.19 -20.29 2.03
CA LEU A 130 -12.78 -19.29 1.15
C LEU A 130 -11.67 -18.57 0.34
N PRO A 131 -11.43 -18.97 -0.92
CA PRO A 131 -10.36 -18.41 -1.72
C PRO A 131 -10.83 -17.15 -2.48
N PHE A 132 -10.06 -16.07 -2.36
CA PHE A 132 -10.24 -14.83 -3.11
C PHE A 132 -9.03 -14.59 -4.01
N TYR A 133 -9.29 -14.31 -5.29
CA TYR A 133 -8.25 -14.11 -6.30
C TYR A 133 -8.34 -12.69 -6.83
N ASN A 134 -7.43 -11.82 -6.37
CA ASN A 134 -7.32 -10.39 -6.69
C ASN A 134 -8.53 -9.53 -6.27
N GLU A 135 -9.73 -10.09 -6.28
CA GLU A 135 -10.99 -9.43 -6.01
C GLU A 135 -11.74 -10.18 -4.89
N VAL A 136 -12.45 -9.42 -4.07
CA VAL A 136 -13.29 -9.94 -3.00
C VAL A 136 -14.75 -9.81 -3.44
N PRO A 137 -15.49 -10.91 -3.66
CA PRO A 137 -16.89 -10.87 -4.06
C PRO A 137 -17.74 -10.03 -3.10
N GLY A 138 -18.69 -9.27 -3.65
CA GLY A 138 -19.56 -8.37 -2.87
C GLY A 138 -19.00 -6.95 -2.70
N PHE A 139 -17.75 -6.70 -3.09
CA PHE A 139 -17.13 -5.39 -3.01
C PHE A 139 -16.85 -4.85 -4.42
N PRO A 140 -17.86 -4.27 -5.10
CA PRO A 140 -17.67 -3.83 -6.47
C PRO A 140 -16.64 -2.71 -6.51
N ALA A 141 -15.80 -2.70 -7.56
CA ALA A 141 -14.99 -1.53 -7.83
C ALA A 141 -15.93 -0.34 -8.02
N LEU A 142 -15.71 0.74 -7.25
CA LEU A 142 -16.38 2.01 -7.45
C LEU A 142 -16.06 2.48 -8.86
N VAL A 143 -17.12 2.64 -9.65
CA VAL A 143 -17.08 3.50 -10.82
C VAL A 143 -17.33 4.89 -10.28
N ARG A 144 -16.29 5.73 -10.26
CA ARG A 144 -16.49 7.17 -10.01
C ARG A 144 -17.45 7.67 -11.07
N THR A 145 -18.69 7.94 -10.69
CA THR A 145 -19.59 8.73 -11.51
C THR A 145 -19.06 10.15 -11.38
N GLY A 146 -18.45 10.67 -12.46
CA GLY A 146 -18.14 12.08 -12.56
C GLY A 146 -19.39 12.85 -12.17
N SER A 147 -19.21 13.99 -11.50
CA SER A 147 -20.25 14.92 -11.07
C SER A 147 -21.13 15.32 -12.27
N GLY A 148 -21.99 14.42 -12.72
CA GLY A 148 -23.06 14.66 -13.65
C GLY A 148 -24.07 15.39 -12.81
N THR A 149 -23.95 16.72 -12.84
CA THR A 149 -24.89 17.68 -12.28
C THR A 149 -25.49 17.19 -10.97
N THR A 150 -24.98 17.75 -9.87
CA THR A 150 -25.84 18.12 -8.74
C THR A 150 -26.93 19.00 -9.33
N THR A 151 -27.87 18.37 -10.02
CA THR A 151 -29.16 18.91 -10.32
C THR A 151 -29.63 19.12 -8.92
N THR A 152 -29.59 20.37 -8.49
CA THR A 152 -30.25 20.87 -7.31
C THR A 152 -31.69 20.46 -7.55
N LYS A 153 -32.00 19.21 -7.26
CA LYS A 153 -33.33 18.66 -7.24
C LYS A 153 -33.82 19.31 -5.98
N THR A 154 -34.30 20.54 -6.13
CA THR A 154 -35.12 21.29 -5.19
C THR A 154 -36.37 20.45 -4.99
N THR A 155 -36.19 19.28 -4.37
CA THR A 155 -37.24 18.35 -4.03
C THR A 155 -37.54 18.73 -2.61
N THR A 156 -38.49 19.64 -2.50
CA THR A 156 -39.14 20.13 -1.29
C THR A 156 -39.90 18.98 -0.61
N THR A 157 -39.20 17.91 -0.23
CA THR A 157 -39.73 16.82 0.57
C THR A 157 -38.70 16.43 1.63
N THR A 158 -39.06 16.81 2.84
CA THR A 158 -38.42 16.68 4.15
C THR A 158 -38.27 15.23 4.60
N THR A 159 -37.75 14.34 3.75
CA THR A 159 -37.31 13.00 4.16
C THR A 159 -35.80 12.97 4.13
N THR A 160 -35.23 13.10 5.33
CA THR A 160 -33.82 12.91 5.68
C THR A 160 -33.36 11.48 5.37
N SER A 161 -33.36 11.08 4.10
CA SER A 161 -32.53 9.95 3.67
C SER A 161 -31.10 10.45 3.63
N THR A 162 -30.45 10.50 4.80
CA THR A 162 -29.00 10.44 4.88
C THR A 162 -28.58 9.21 4.10
N GLU A 163 -28.17 9.39 2.84
CA GLU A 163 -27.53 8.32 2.08
C GLU A 163 -26.40 7.81 2.95
N LEU A 164 -26.60 6.58 3.46
CA LEU A 164 -25.71 5.96 4.41
C LEU A 164 -24.36 5.87 3.72
N CYS A 165 -23.37 6.58 4.24
CA CYS A 165 -22.02 6.49 3.72
C CYS A 165 -21.62 5.01 3.67
N PRO A 166 -21.08 4.53 2.55
CA PRO A 166 -20.81 3.09 2.38
C PRO A 166 -19.80 2.57 3.41
N CYS A 167 -19.01 3.45 4.00
CA CYS A 167 -17.92 3.09 4.89
C CYS A 167 -18.47 2.88 6.30
N GLY A 168 -18.58 1.61 6.72
CA GLY A 168 -18.93 1.25 8.10
C GLY A 168 -17.76 1.47 9.05
N THR A 169 -18.06 1.84 10.30
CA THR A 169 -17.04 2.00 11.35
C THR A 169 -16.32 0.70 11.66
N ASP A 170 -17.04 -0.42 11.58
CA ASP A 170 -16.52 -1.78 11.75
C ASP A 170 -15.48 -2.15 10.68
N LYS A 171 -15.66 -1.69 9.44
CA LYS A 171 -14.66 -1.85 8.38
C LYS A 171 -13.40 -1.03 8.65
N ILE A 172 -13.56 0.22 9.10
CA ILE A 172 -12.42 1.07 9.46
C ILE A 172 -11.61 0.44 10.60
N GLU A 173 -12.30 -0.09 11.62
CA GLU A 173 -11.67 -0.83 12.72
C GLU A 173 -10.96 -2.09 12.22
N SER A 174 -11.58 -2.85 11.31
CA SER A 174 -10.95 -4.01 10.69
C SER A 174 -9.69 -3.64 9.88
N ASP A 175 -9.66 -2.49 9.22
CA ASP A 175 -8.48 -2.02 8.48
C ASP A 175 -7.35 -1.64 9.43
N LEU A 176 -7.68 -0.92 10.51
CA LEU A 176 -6.73 -0.57 11.55
C LEU A 176 -6.09 -1.82 12.16
N GLU A 177 -6.90 -2.78 12.61
CA GLU A 177 -6.41 -4.04 13.19
C GLU A 177 -5.48 -4.80 12.23
N LEU A 178 -5.88 -4.94 10.96
CA LEU A 178 -5.06 -5.60 9.95
C LEU A 178 -3.72 -4.90 9.76
N TYR A 179 -3.74 -3.59 9.54
CA TYR A 179 -2.53 -2.84 9.20
C TYR A 179 -1.60 -2.68 10.41
N GLU A 180 -2.13 -2.62 11.64
CA GLU A 180 -1.34 -2.69 12.87
C GLU A 180 -0.66 -4.04 13.04
N SER A 181 -1.38 -5.15 12.79
CA SER A 181 -0.80 -6.50 12.78
C SER A 181 0.33 -6.61 11.75
N LEU A 182 0.11 -6.18 10.51
CA LEU A 182 1.12 -6.23 9.45
C LEU A 182 2.36 -5.40 9.82
N ARG A 183 2.18 -4.17 10.33
CA ARG A 183 3.30 -3.32 10.79
C ARG A 183 4.08 -3.99 11.92
N THR A 184 3.39 -4.61 12.88
CA THR A 184 4.01 -5.25 14.05
C THR A 184 4.81 -6.49 13.65
N ARG A 185 4.28 -7.27 12.70
CA ARG A 185 4.93 -8.50 12.22
C ARG A 185 5.96 -8.27 11.11
N PHE A 186 6.09 -7.04 10.61
CA PHE A 186 7.06 -6.73 9.56
C PHE A 186 8.50 -7.06 10.02
N ARG A 187 9.19 -7.96 9.31
CA ARG A 187 10.50 -8.48 9.75
C ARG A 187 11.57 -7.39 9.85
N TYR A 188 11.45 -6.35 9.02
CA TYR A 188 12.39 -5.23 8.93
C TYR A 188 11.94 -4.01 9.76
N LYS A 189 11.03 -4.19 10.73
CA LYS A 189 10.54 -3.12 11.61
C LYS A 189 11.66 -2.35 12.31
N HIS A 190 12.77 -2.99 12.68
CA HIS A 190 13.91 -2.32 13.32
C HIS A 190 14.47 -1.17 12.46
N ARG A 191 14.57 -1.34 11.14
CA ARG A 191 15.04 -0.29 10.21
C ARG A 191 14.08 0.91 10.18
N VAL A 192 12.78 0.66 10.30
CA VAL A 192 11.75 1.71 10.44
C VAL A 192 11.94 2.43 11.78
N ASP A 193 12.02 1.67 12.87
CA ASP A 193 12.12 2.22 14.23
C ASP A 193 13.35 3.13 14.38
N ASP A 194 14.50 2.70 13.87
CA ASP A 194 15.74 3.48 13.88
C ASP A 194 15.60 4.80 13.11
N PHE A 195 14.95 4.76 11.94
CA PHE A 195 14.71 5.95 11.12
C PHE A 195 13.75 6.92 11.80
N VAL A 196 12.63 6.41 12.33
CA VAL A 196 11.64 7.19 13.09
C VAL A 196 12.30 7.84 14.30
N GLN A 197 13.10 7.07 15.05
CA GLN A 197 13.80 7.58 16.23
C GLN A 197 14.75 8.72 15.86
N ARG A 198 15.49 8.57 14.76
CA ARG A 198 16.49 9.54 14.30
C ARG A 198 15.86 10.84 13.77
N TYR A 199 14.77 10.75 13.01
CA TYR A 199 14.27 11.90 12.25
C TYR A 199 12.90 12.40 12.71
N PHE A 200 11.99 11.53 13.13
CA PHE A 200 10.57 11.90 13.31
C PHE A 200 10.25 12.38 14.72
N THR A 201 10.95 11.88 15.74
CA THR A 201 10.64 12.14 17.15
C THR A 201 10.59 13.63 17.52
N ASN A 202 11.42 14.45 16.88
CA ASN A 202 11.59 15.87 17.19
C ASN A 202 11.03 16.82 16.12
N ALA A 203 10.25 16.31 15.17
CA ALA A 203 9.66 17.11 14.08
C ALA A 203 8.15 16.92 13.97
N THR A 204 7.49 17.82 13.23
CA THR A 204 6.16 17.57 12.68
C THR A 204 6.36 17.00 11.28
N VAL A 205 5.99 15.74 11.06
CA VAL A 205 6.35 15.00 9.85
C VAL A 205 5.22 15.04 8.83
N LEU A 206 5.51 15.61 7.66
CA LEU A 206 4.69 15.56 6.47
C LEU A 206 5.21 14.42 5.58
N GLY A 207 4.54 13.27 5.63
CA GLY A 207 4.90 12.09 4.83
C GLY A 207 4.28 12.19 3.44
N ILE A 208 5.08 12.39 2.40
CA ILE A 208 4.61 12.53 1.02
C ILE A 208 5.01 11.30 0.22
N HIS A 209 4.04 10.67 -0.45
CA HIS A 209 4.33 9.65 -1.44
C HIS A 209 4.19 10.23 -2.85
N VAL A 210 5.25 10.11 -3.66
CA VAL A 210 5.25 10.55 -5.05
C VAL A 210 5.53 9.36 -5.96
N ARG A 211 4.64 9.18 -6.92
CA ARG A 211 4.76 8.20 -8.00
C ARG A 211 4.90 8.98 -9.30
N SER A 212 6.14 9.24 -9.72
CA SER A 212 6.43 10.05 -10.92
C SER A 212 6.40 9.23 -12.22
N GLY A 213 6.50 7.90 -12.11
CA GLY A 213 6.75 7.02 -13.24
C GLY A 213 8.24 6.83 -13.39
N ASN A 214 8.73 5.70 -12.92
CA ASN A 214 10.12 5.31 -13.07
C ASN A 214 10.37 4.60 -14.40
N GLY A 215 9.79 5.05 -15.52
CA GLY A 215 9.91 4.38 -16.83
C GLY A 215 8.94 3.22 -17.07
N GLU A 216 7.93 3.04 -16.22
CA GLU A 216 6.85 2.11 -16.53
C GLU A 216 6.04 2.56 -17.74
N SER A 217 5.94 1.67 -18.73
CA SER A 217 5.10 1.87 -19.92
C SER A 217 3.70 1.27 -19.73
N GLY A 218 2.87 1.33 -20.77
CA GLY A 218 1.62 0.57 -20.84
C GLY A 218 0.50 1.18 -20.01
N ASP A 219 0.04 0.50 -18.95
CA ASP A 219 -1.11 0.98 -18.16
C ASP A 219 -0.80 2.26 -17.38
N PHE A 220 0.45 2.46 -16.99
CA PHE A 220 0.88 3.65 -16.26
C PHE A 220 0.77 4.90 -17.15
N GLU A 221 1.45 4.88 -18.29
CA GLU A 221 1.42 5.92 -19.34
C GLU A 221 0.00 6.12 -19.90
N ARG A 222 -0.72 5.04 -20.22
CA ARG A 222 -2.10 5.11 -20.75
C ARG A 222 -3.07 5.78 -19.78
N LYS A 223 -2.83 5.66 -18.48
CA LYS A 223 -3.65 6.31 -17.44
C LYS A 223 -3.12 7.68 -17.05
N SER A 224 -2.10 8.20 -17.74
CA SER A 224 -1.49 9.52 -17.51
C SER A 224 -1.11 9.72 -16.05
N ARG A 225 -0.49 8.67 -15.47
CA ARG A 225 -0.05 8.62 -14.07
C ARG A 225 1.34 9.23 -13.86
N ASP A 226 2.03 9.52 -14.94
CA ASP A 226 3.29 10.24 -15.00
C ASP A 226 3.14 11.72 -14.65
N ILE A 227 4.22 12.31 -14.13
CA ILE A 227 4.33 13.74 -13.89
C ILE A 227 5.09 14.35 -15.07
N ALA A 228 4.37 15.01 -15.98
CA ALA A 228 4.93 15.50 -17.24
C ALA A 228 6.05 16.55 -17.04
N ASP A 229 5.87 17.47 -16.09
CA ASP A 229 6.89 18.45 -15.67
C ASP A 229 7.15 18.31 -14.17
N PRO A 230 8.14 17.48 -13.77
CA PRO A 230 8.47 17.28 -12.37
C PRO A 230 8.90 18.55 -11.63
N ASP A 231 9.60 19.48 -12.29
CA ASP A 231 10.07 20.71 -11.64
C ASP A 231 8.90 21.64 -11.30
N SER A 232 8.05 21.90 -12.30
CA SER A 232 6.84 22.70 -12.09
C SER A 232 5.93 22.05 -11.05
N TRP A 233 5.74 20.73 -11.12
CA TRP A 233 4.92 20.02 -10.14
C TRP A 233 5.46 20.15 -8.71
N VAL A 234 6.76 19.90 -8.47
CA VAL A 234 7.36 20.04 -7.13
C VAL A 234 7.27 21.49 -6.63
N HIS A 235 7.47 22.46 -7.51
CA HIS A 235 7.32 23.88 -7.18
C HIS A 235 5.90 24.21 -6.70
N GLN A 236 4.88 23.68 -7.39
CA GLN A 236 3.48 23.87 -6.99
C GLN A 236 3.16 23.16 -5.67
N VAL A 237 3.67 21.95 -5.45
CA VAL A 237 3.54 21.25 -4.16
C VAL A 237 4.13 22.10 -3.03
N ARG A 238 5.31 22.69 -3.25
CA ARG A 238 5.94 23.60 -2.28
C ARG A 238 5.04 24.81 -1.98
N LEU A 239 4.46 25.46 -2.99
CA LEU A 239 3.54 26.58 -2.79
C LEU A 239 2.32 26.19 -1.93
N LEU A 240 1.67 25.08 -2.27
CA LEU A 240 0.49 24.57 -1.55
C LEU A 240 0.81 24.24 -0.10
N LEU A 241 1.94 23.58 0.15
CA LEU A 241 2.37 23.24 1.50
C LEU A 241 2.82 24.46 2.28
N GLN A 242 3.55 25.39 1.66
CA GLN A 242 3.93 26.65 2.31
C GLN A 242 2.70 27.42 2.79
N GLN A 243 1.68 27.56 1.94
CA GLN A 243 0.43 28.20 2.31
C GLN A 243 -0.27 27.47 3.48
N SER A 244 -0.30 26.13 3.43
CA SER A 244 -0.90 25.30 4.48
C SER A 244 -0.15 25.47 5.82
N LEU A 245 1.18 25.49 5.78
CA LEU A 245 2.06 25.69 6.94
C LEU A 245 1.92 27.10 7.53
N LEU A 246 1.81 28.14 6.70
CA LEU A 246 1.58 29.51 7.16
C LEU A 246 0.22 29.68 7.85
N SER A 247 -0.79 28.92 7.40
CA SER A 247 -2.13 28.98 7.98
C SER A 247 -2.27 28.26 9.33
N ARG A 248 -1.26 27.48 9.75
CA ARG A 248 -1.36 26.58 10.90
C ARG A 248 -0.05 26.54 11.69
N PRO A 249 -0.01 27.08 12.92
CA PRO A 249 1.20 27.00 13.74
C PRO A 249 1.53 25.54 14.09
N LEU A 250 2.74 25.09 13.77
CA LEU A 250 3.23 23.77 14.15
C LEU A 250 3.82 23.79 15.57
N VAL A 251 3.67 22.68 16.29
CA VAL A 251 4.29 22.52 17.61
C VAL A 251 5.80 22.27 17.51
N LYS A 252 6.23 21.61 16.43
CA LYS A 252 7.63 21.27 16.13
C LYS A 252 7.96 21.68 14.71
N ASP A 253 9.24 21.85 14.42
CA ASP A 253 9.71 22.19 13.07
C ASP A 253 9.20 21.18 12.02
N PRO A 254 8.78 21.65 10.84
CA PRO A 254 8.30 20.79 9.77
C PRO A 254 9.45 19.96 9.18
N LEU A 255 9.17 18.68 8.95
CA LEU A 255 10.04 17.76 8.23
C LEU A 255 9.23 17.06 7.15
N ILE A 256 9.77 16.99 5.93
CA ILE A 256 9.17 16.17 4.87
C ILE A 256 9.89 14.82 4.83
N PHE A 257 9.11 13.75 4.97
CA PHE A 257 9.55 12.42 4.59
C PHE A 257 9.02 12.10 3.19
N LEU A 258 9.91 11.87 2.23
CA LEU A 258 9.55 11.58 0.85
C LEU A 258 9.73 10.09 0.55
N ALA A 259 8.63 9.42 0.21
CA ALA A 259 8.63 8.08 -0.38
C ALA A 259 8.41 8.20 -1.90
N THR A 260 9.38 7.74 -2.68
CA THR A 260 9.36 7.86 -4.14
C THR A 260 10.11 6.71 -4.79
N ASP A 261 9.66 6.30 -5.97
CA ASP A 261 10.36 5.34 -6.84
C ASP A 261 11.34 6.01 -7.81
N THR A 262 11.30 7.33 -7.94
CA THR A 262 12.18 8.09 -8.82
C THR A 262 13.22 8.87 -7.99
N PRO A 263 14.53 8.52 -8.06
CA PRO A 263 15.58 9.19 -7.30
C PRO A 263 15.68 10.71 -7.54
N SER A 264 15.51 11.17 -8.77
CA SER A 264 15.63 12.61 -9.09
C SER A 264 14.61 13.48 -8.34
N MET A 265 13.44 12.93 -7.98
CA MET A 265 12.44 13.63 -7.18
C MET A 265 12.98 14.05 -5.81
N VAL A 266 13.84 13.25 -5.19
CA VAL A 266 14.44 13.57 -3.89
C VAL A 266 15.27 14.85 -3.97
N THR A 267 16.10 14.96 -5.01
CA THR A 267 16.93 16.14 -5.26
C THR A 267 16.07 17.37 -5.54
N ARG A 268 15.00 17.22 -6.35
CA ARG A 268 14.06 18.31 -6.67
C ARG A 268 13.35 18.83 -5.41
N PHE A 269 12.82 17.93 -4.57
CA PHE A 269 12.19 18.31 -3.31
C PHE A 269 13.17 18.99 -2.36
N ARG A 270 14.39 18.45 -2.17
CA ARG A 270 15.40 19.09 -1.31
C ARG A 270 15.72 20.51 -1.77
N LYS A 271 15.87 20.72 -3.08
CA LYS A 271 16.13 22.04 -3.66
C LYS A 271 14.98 23.02 -3.41
N GLU A 272 13.75 22.63 -3.71
CA GLU A 272 12.58 23.51 -3.59
C GLU A 272 12.23 23.82 -2.13
N PHE A 273 12.30 22.85 -1.23
CA PHE A 273 11.93 23.04 0.17
C PHE A 273 13.02 23.71 1.02
N ALA A 274 14.28 23.69 0.57
CA ALA A 274 15.34 24.52 1.16
C ALA A 274 15.01 26.02 1.12
N LEU A 275 14.24 26.48 0.12
CA LEU A 275 13.83 27.89 -0.02
C LEU A 275 12.92 28.39 1.12
N ILE A 276 12.29 27.46 1.84
CA ILE A 276 11.41 27.75 2.99
C ILE A 276 11.92 27.11 4.28
N ASN A 277 13.20 26.72 4.34
CA ASN A 277 13.86 26.09 5.48
C ASN A 277 13.17 24.80 5.99
N VAL A 278 12.54 24.03 5.09
CA VAL A 278 11.94 22.72 5.43
C VAL A 278 12.88 21.62 4.99
N SER A 279 13.30 20.77 5.93
CA SER A 279 14.17 19.64 5.62
C SER A 279 13.40 18.52 4.91
N VAL A 280 14.06 17.87 3.94
CA VAL A 280 13.53 16.71 3.22
C VAL A 280 14.44 15.51 3.45
N VAL A 281 13.87 14.46 4.04
CA VAL A 281 14.53 13.17 4.26
C VAL A 281 13.86 12.07 3.43
N GLU A 282 14.65 11.09 3.00
CA GLU A 282 14.18 9.83 2.44
C GLU A 282 14.90 8.69 3.16
N LEU A 283 14.32 7.49 3.12
CA LEU A 283 15.07 6.29 3.40
C LEU A 283 15.76 5.85 2.09
N GLN A 284 17.08 5.78 2.10
CA GLN A 284 17.81 5.24 0.96
C GLN A 284 17.42 3.77 0.76
N GLN A 285 16.81 3.48 -0.38
CA GLN A 285 16.38 2.14 -0.78
C GLN A 285 17.55 1.38 -1.40
N GLU A 286 17.72 0.12 -1.03
CA GLU A 286 18.83 -0.72 -1.51
C GLU A 286 18.47 -1.40 -2.83
N GLY A 287 17.19 -1.73 -3.02
CA GLY A 287 16.66 -2.37 -4.23
C GLY A 287 16.02 -1.39 -5.21
N ARG A 288 16.24 -0.07 -5.08
CA ARG A 288 15.69 0.90 -6.05
C ARG A 288 16.45 0.78 -7.37
N THR A 289 15.70 0.56 -8.45
CA THR A 289 16.23 0.56 -9.81
C THR A 289 16.70 1.95 -10.22
N GLN A 290 17.53 2.00 -11.26
CA GLN A 290 17.87 3.29 -11.87
C GLN A 290 16.61 3.98 -12.40
N GLU A 291 16.72 5.29 -12.59
CA GLU A 291 15.62 6.08 -13.14
C GLU A 291 15.26 5.58 -14.53
N GLY A 292 14.00 5.19 -14.74
CA GLY A 292 13.54 4.56 -15.98
C GLY A 292 13.49 3.02 -15.96
N GLY A 293 14.03 2.36 -14.91
CA GLY A 293 14.07 0.89 -14.79
C GLY A 293 12.76 0.24 -14.30
N GLY A 294 11.69 1.02 -14.17
CA GLY A 294 10.40 0.63 -13.63
C GLY A 294 10.44 0.36 -12.12
N VAL A 295 9.51 -0.48 -11.67
CA VAL A 295 9.48 -0.97 -10.28
C VAL A 295 9.67 -2.47 -10.24
N LEU A 296 10.44 -2.93 -9.26
CA LEU A 296 10.65 -4.34 -9.01
C LEU A 296 9.44 -4.94 -8.27
N PHE A 297 8.39 -5.25 -9.03
CA PHE A 297 7.36 -6.16 -8.58
C PHE A 297 7.42 -7.41 -9.45
N GLY A 298 7.74 -8.55 -8.85
CA GLY A 298 7.72 -9.84 -9.55
C GLY A 298 6.33 -10.10 -10.15
N THR A 299 6.16 -9.81 -11.43
CA THR A 299 5.03 -10.33 -12.20
C THR A 299 5.39 -11.74 -12.59
N SER A 300 4.80 -12.71 -11.87
CA SER A 300 4.78 -14.14 -12.21
C SER A 300 6.03 -14.62 -12.95
N ASN A 301 7.08 -14.92 -12.18
CA ASN A 301 8.27 -15.68 -12.57
C ASN A 301 9.41 -14.93 -13.27
N ARG A 302 9.34 -13.62 -13.55
CA ARG A 302 10.49 -12.91 -14.14
C ARG A 302 10.64 -11.50 -13.59
N VAL A 303 11.72 -11.27 -12.84
CA VAL A 303 12.26 -9.93 -12.65
C VAL A 303 13.09 -9.64 -13.89
N TYR A 304 12.58 -8.77 -14.76
CA TYR A 304 13.35 -8.31 -15.91
C TYR A 304 14.29 -7.21 -15.42
N ASN A 305 15.55 -7.55 -15.16
CA ASN A 305 16.58 -6.51 -15.11
C ASN A 305 16.85 -6.13 -16.57
N THR A 306 16.29 -5.00 -17.00
CA THR A 306 16.26 -4.56 -18.41
C THR A 306 17.61 -4.06 -18.93
N ASP A 307 18.60 -3.95 -18.07
CA ASP A 307 19.79 -3.15 -18.37
C ASP A 307 20.91 -3.94 -19.05
N ASP A 308 20.69 -5.21 -19.37
CA ASP A 308 21.66 -5.94 -20.17
C ASP A 308 21.00 -6.88 -21.19
N ASN A 309 21.29 -6.62 -22.47
CA ASN A 309 21.04 -7.57 -23.56
C ASN A 309 21.88 -8.85 -23.41
N THR A 310 22.69 -8.96 -22.35
CA THR A 310 23.31 -10.22 -21.95
C THR A 310 22.28 -11.05 -21.18
N SER A 311 21.93 -12.19 -21.76
CA SER A 311 20.98 -13.20 -21.28
C SER A 311 21.38 -13.89 -19.95
N HIS A 312 22.06 -13.20 -19.04
CA HIS A 312 22.27 -13.69 -17.68
C HIS A 312 21.00 -13.49 -16.87
N PHE A 313 20.04 -14.41 -17.09
CA PHE A 313 18.93 -14.73 -16.20
C PHE A 313 19.45 -15.32 -14.88
N GLY A 314 20.24 -14.54 -14.15
CA GLY A 314 20.58 -14.84 -12.77
C GLY A 314 19.30 -14.80 -11.94
N ASP A 315 19.08 -15.86 -11.17
CA ASP A 315 17.97 -16.02 -10.24
C ASP A 315 18.10 -15.02 -9.07
N ASP A 316 17.95 -13.73 -9.34
CA ASP A 316 18.12 -12.67 -8.35
C ASP A 316 16.85 -12.49 -7.51
N SER A 317 16.54 -13.56 -6.78
CA SER A 317 15.54 -13.54 -5.72
C SER A 317 15.79 -12.43 -4.70
N SER A 318 17.06 -12.03 -4.50
CA SER A 318 17.44 -11.01 -3.51
C SER A 318 16.94 -9.61 -3.91
N SER A 319 17.19 -9.16 -5.14
CA SER A 319 16.68 -7.87 -5.62
C SER A 319 15.15 -7.82 -5.67
N CYS A 320 14.51 -8.93 -6.03
CA CYS A 320 13.05 -9.05 -5.99
C CYS A 320 12.49 -8.82 -4.57
N LEU A 321 13.03 -9.55 -3.59
CA LEU A 321 12.61 -9.47 -2.20
C LEU A 321 12.98 -8.13 -1.56
N GLN A 322 14.11 -7.53 -1.97
CA GLN A 322 14.53 -6.22 -1.53
C GLN A 322 13.57 -5.13 -2.02
N GLY A 323 13.14 -5.18 -3.29
CA GLY A 323 12.13 -4.25 -3.82
C GLY A 323 10.83 -4.29 -3.02
N TRP A 324 10.36 -5.49 -2.64
CA TRP A 324 9.21 -5.66 -1.74
C TRP A 324 9.47 -5.08 -0.34
N THR A 325 10.65 -5.32 0.20
CA THR A 325 11.06 -4.83 1.53
C THR A 325 11.11 -3.32 1.57
N ASP A 326 11.76 -2.68 0.61
CA ASP A 326 11.88 -1.22 0.51
C ASP A 326 10.51 -0.56 0.31
N THR A 327 9.70 -1.11 -0.60
CA THR A 327 8.33 -0.64 -0.86
C THR A 327 7.46 -0.70 0.42
N PHE A 328 7.47 -1.83 1.14
CA PHE A 328 6.68 -1.95 2.37
C PHE A 328 7.26 -1.09 3.50
N THR A 329 8.59 -0.93 3.57
CA THR A 329 9.25 -0.04 4.55
C THR A 329 8.78 1.41 4.38
N ASP A 330 8.70 1.90 3.14
CA ASP A 330 8.17 3.24 2.85
C ASP A 330 6.72 3.40 3.33
N MET A 331 5.86 2.40 3.09
CA MET A 331 4.48 2.42 3.58
C MET A 331 4.42 2.51 5.11
N VAL A 332 5.27 1.74 5.80
CA VAL A 332 5.34 1.79 7.25
C VAL A 332 5.85 3.17 7.71
N LEU A 333 6.91 3.72 7.11
CA LEU A 333 7.41 5.04 7.46
C LEU A 333 6.39 6.15 7.21
N LEU A 334 5.66 6.12 6.09
CA LEU A 334 4.55 7.06 5.86
C LEU A 334 3.47 6.93 6.95
N SER A 335 3.20 5.72 7.46
CA SER A 335 2.27 5.50 8.58
C SER A 335 2.75 6.11 9.91
N HIS A 336 4.03 6.50 10.00
CA HIS A 336 4.61 7.23 11.12
C HIS A 336 4.56 8.75 10.99
N ALA A 337 4.18 9.28 9.83
CA ALA A 337 4.00 10.72 9.66
C ALA A 337 2.79 11.25 10.46
N ASP A 338 2.84 12.53 10.82
CA ASP A 338 1.73 13.25 11.45
C ASP A 338 0.64 13.59 10.42
N ILE A 339 1.07 13.89 9.19
CA ILE A 339 0.20 14.15 8.03
C ILE A 339 0.71 13.31 6.87
N VAL A 340 -0.17 12.50 6.28
CA VAL A 340 0.14 11.70 5.07
C VAL A 340 -0.43 12.40 3.85
N ILE A 341 0.41 12.64 2.84
CA ILE A 341 0.06 13.35 1.62
C ILE A 341 0.26 12.42 0.42
N ALA A 342 -0.80 12.20 -0.34
CA ALA A 342 -0.72 11.59 -1.66
C ALA A 342 -0.30 12.64 -2.69
N GLY A 343 0.91 12.55 -3.26
CA GLY A 343 1.31 13.43 -4.36
C GLY A 343 0.42 13.25 -5.61
N ARG A 344 -0.11 12.04 -5.78
CA ARG A 344 -1.23 11.74 -6.68
C ARG A 344 -2.08 10.65 -6.05
N PRO A 345 -3.37 10.51 -6.43
CA PRO A 345 -4.21 9.41 -5.94
C PRO A 345 -3.53 8.05 -6.17
N SER A 346 -3.27 7.33 -5.08
CA SER A 346 -2.54 6.08 -5.10
C SER A 346 -3.00 5.15 -3.98
N SER A 347 -3.34 3.91 -4.35
CA SER A 347 -3.62 2.84 -3.39
C SER A 347 -2.45 2.56 -2.42
N PHE A 348 -1.24 3.00 -2.76
CA PHE A 348 -0.08 2.93 -1.88
C PHE A 348 -0.31 3.69 -0.58
N VAL A 349 -0.79 4.93 -0.64
CA VAL A 349 -1.04 5.74 0.57
C VAL A 349 -2.41 5.50 1.17
N GLN A 350 -3.40 5.18 0.33
CA GLN A 350 -4.80 4.96 0.74
C GLN A 350 -5.04 3.63 1.48
N THR A 351 -3.99 2.91 1.83
CA THR A 351 -4.06 1.64 2.59
C THR A 351 -3.42 1.80 3.96
N LEU A 352 -2.34 1.08 4.24
CA LEU A 352 -1.66 1.07 5.53
C LEU A 352 -1.27 2.49 6.01
N PRO A 353 -0.67 3.37 5.18
CA PRO A 353 -0.24 4.68 5.64
C PRO A 353 -1.38 5.54 6.18
N MET A 354 -2.40 5.77 5.36
CA MET A 354 -3.56 6.59 5.72
C MET A 354 -4.34 6.00 6.90
N SER A 355 -4.60 4.69 6.88
CA SER A 355 -5.38 4.03 7.93
C SER A 355 -4.74 4.24 9.30
N LEU A 356 -3.45 3.94 9.42
CA LEU A 356 -2.73 4.03 10.70
C LEU A 356 -2.49 5.47 11.15
N ALA A 357 -2.32 6.41 10.21
CA ALA A 357 -2.24 7.83 10.54
C ALA A 357 -3.55 8.28 11.21
N TYR A 358 -4.72 7.92 10.65
CA TYR A 358 -6.01 8.20 11.28
C TYR A 358 -6.18 7.51 12.65
N GLY A 359 -5.70 6.27 12.80
CA GLY A 359 -5.72 5.55 14.08
C GLY A 359 -5.01 6.31 15.20
N LYS A 360 -3.86 6.93 14.90
CA LYS A 360 -3.06 7.72 15.85
C LYS A 360 -3.71 9.05 16.23
N SER A 361 -4.34 9.76 15.29
CA SER A 361 -4.95 11.07 15.58
C SER A 361 -6.07 11.00 16.61
N LYS A 362 -6.80 9.87 16.69
CA LYS A 362 -7.77 9.64 17.78
C LYS A 362 -7.12 9.74 19.17
N GLN A 363 -5.84 9.39 19.29
CA GLN A 363 -5.07 9.45 20.54
C GLN A 363 -4.40 10.82 20.71
N ASN A 364 -3.87 11.39 19.62
CA ASN A 364 -3.12 12.65 19.62
C ASN A 364 -3.85 13.69 18.75
N LYS A 365 -4.81 14.41 19.34
CA LYS A 365 -5.68 15.43 18.70
C LYS A 365 -4.96 16.67 18.14
N ILE A 366 -3.68 16.60 17.80
CA ILE A 366 -2.91 17.76 17.37
C ILE A 366 -3.40 18.21 15.98
N TRP A 367 -3.80 17.27 15.11
CA TRP A 367 -4.23 17.54 13.74
C TRP A 367 -5.56 16.88 13.42
N LYS A 368 -6.51 17.69 12.93
CA LYS A 368 -7.77 17.17 12.36
C LYS A 368 -7.50 16.55 10.98
N ASP A 369 -6.67 17.20 10.17
CA ASP A 369 -6.38 16.79 8.80
C ASP A 369 -5.16 15.89 8.74
N VAL A 370 -5.38 14.58 8.86
CA VAL A 370 -4.31 13.59 8.96
C VAL A 370 -3.90 13.02 7.60
N TYR A 371 -4.77 13.15 6.61
CA TYR A 371 -4.53 12.72 5.24
C TYR A 371 -4.94 13.81 4.26
N CYS A 372 -4.09 14.05 3.27
CA CYS A 372 -4.33 14.99 2.18
C CYS A 372 -3.95 14.38 0.82
N GLU A 373 -4.51 14.94 -0.24
CA GLU A 373 -4.22 14.56 -1.61
C GLU A 373 -3.92 15.82 -2.42
N ILE A 374 -2.86 15.76 -3.21
CA ILE A 374 -2.56 16.77 -4.21
C ILE A 374 -3.35 16.40 -5.46
N ILE A 375 -4.31 17.24 -5.78
CA ILE A 375 -5.16 17.10 -6.95
C ILE A 375 -4.44 17.84 -8.09
N PRO A 376 -3.98 17.11 -9.12
CA PRO A 376 -3.21 17.72 -10.21
C PRO A 376 -4.06 18.74 -10.96
N GLN A 377 -3.40 19.66 -11.66
CA GLN A 377 -4.07 20.53 -12.62
C GLN A 377 -4.86 19.67 -13.61
N PHE A 378 -6.16 19.95 -13.74
CA PHE A 378 -6.99 19.33 -14.75
C PHE A 378 -7.67 20.42 -15.56
N GLN A 379 -7.89 20.10 -16.83
CA GLN A 379 -8.81 20.84 -17.65
C GLN A 379 -10.22 20.64 -17.11
N GLN A 380 -10.82 21.69 -16.55
CA GLN A 380 -12.22 21.68 -16.16
C GLN A 380 -13.07 22.21 -17.32
N LYS A 381 -14.15 21.49 -17.64
CA LYS A 381 -15.15 21.99 -18.59
C LYS A 381 -15.88 23.15 -17.92
N VAL A 382 -15.66 24.36 -18.42
CA VAL A 382 -16.45 25.51 -17.98
C VAL A 382 -17.77 25.43 -18.71
N MET A 383 -18.82 24.99 -18.01
CA MET A 383 -20.17 25.19 -18.51
C MET A 383 -20.44 26.69 -18.45
N HIS A 384 -20.46 27.35 -19.60
CA HIS A 384 -21.02 28.69 -19.70
C HIS A 384 -22.49 28.60 -19.34
N THR A 385 -22.82 28.85 -18.07
CA THR A 385 -24.17 29.26 -17.69
C THR A 385 -24.39 30.62 -18.33
N THR A 386 -24.99 30.62 -19.52
CA THR A 386 -25.63 31.78 -20.09
C THR A 386 -26.76 32.19 -19.17
N ASN A 387 -26.43 32.98 -18.14
CA ASN A 387 -27.40 33.76 -17.39
C ASN A 387 -27.85 34.91 -18.30
N ASP A 388 -28.54 34.56 -19.39
CA ASP A 388 -29.16 35.53 -20.28
C ASP A 388 -30.50 35.94 -19.66
N SER A 389 -30.40 36.63 -18.51
CA SER A 389 -31.53 37.31 -17.88
C SER A 389 -31.76 38.65 -18.57
N THR A 390 -31.94 38.63 -19.89
CA THR A 390 -32.34 39.79 -20.66
C THR A 390 -33.82 39.64 -21.01
N SER A 391 -34.65 39.93 -20.01
CA SER A 391 -36.07 40.25 -20.22
C SER A 391 -36.12 41.54 -21.03
N SER A 392 -36.54 41.48 -22.29
CA SER A 392 -37.50 42.43 -22.88
C SER A 392 -37.59 42.28 -24.41
N ASN A 393 -38.84 42.29 -24.88
CA ASN A 393 -39.33 42.65 -26.21
C ASN A 393 -39.38 41.55 -27.28
N MET A 394 -40.52 40.84 -27.23
CA MET A 394 -41.24 40.34 -28.40
C MET A 394 -41.35 41.43 -29.47
N ASN A 395 -40.74 41.19 -30.63
CA ASN A 395 -41.36 41.26 -31.95
C ASN A 395 -40.23 41.27 -32.99
N ASP A 396 -39.80 40.09 -33.46
CA ASP A 396 -39.59 39.97 -34.89
C ASP A 396 -39.62 38.53 -35.38
N THR A 397 -40.19 38.37 -36.57
CA THR A 397 -40.49 37.10 -37.21
C THR A 397 -39.36 36.79 -38.18
N THR A 398 -39.09 35.51 -38.44
CA THR A 398 -38.15 34.98 -39.45
C THR A 398 -36.66 35.22 -39.22
N SER A 399 -36.03 34.31 -38.47
CA SER A 399 -34.58 34.08 -38.57
C SER A 399 -34.25 32.60 -38.55
N THR A 400 -33.39 32.25 -39.50
CA THR A 400 -32.92 30.93 -39.92
C THR A 400 -32.17 30.24 -38.78
N VAL A 401 -32.59 29.01 -38.46
CA VAL A 401 -32.02 28.17 -37.39
C VAL A 401 -30.63 27.68 -37.81
N GLY A 402 -29.61 28.49 -37.55
CA GLY A 402 -28.20 28.10 -37.60
C GLY A 402 -27.75 27.69 -36.21
N GLY A 403 -27.76 26.40 -35.90
CA GLY A 403 -27.26 25.88 -34.62
C GLY A 403 -25.76 26.10 -34.51
N THR A 404 -25.35 27.11 -33.74
CA THR A 404 -23.96 27.29 -33.31
C THR A 404 -23.60 26.12 -32.41
N LYS A 405 -22.63 25.30 -32.81
CA LYS A 405 -22.01 24.33 -31.92
C LYS A 405 -21.27 25.12 -30.85
N ASP A 406 -21.75 25.05 -29.61
CA ASP A 406 -21.02 25.59 -28.47
C ASP A 406 -19.64 24.94 -28.42
N GLU A 407 -18.59 25.74 -28.66
CA GLU A 407 -17.21 25.28 -28.52
C GLU A 407 -16.95 24.97 -27.05
N GLU A 408 -16.63 23.71 -26.76
CA GLU A 408 -16.25 23.28 -25.42
C GLU A 408 -14.90 23.90 -25.05
N LYS A 409 -14.93 24.97 -24.25
CA LYS A 409 -13.73 25.59 -23.70
C LYS A 409 -13.31 24.88 -22.41
N TRP A 410 -12.13 24.29 -22.44
CA TRP A 410 -11.47 23.70 -21.28
C TRP A 410 -10.54 24.75 -20.65
N VAL A 411 -10.66 24.95 -19.34
CA VAL A 411 -9.79 25.88 -18.59
C VAL A 411 -8.88 25.08 -17.68
N GLU A 412 -7.59 25.43 -17.69
CA GLU A 412 -6.59 24.88 -16.79
C GLU A 412 -6.83 25.42 -15.38
N VAL A 413 -7.02 24.51 -14.43
CA VAL A 413 -7.22 24.84 -13.01
C VAL A 413 -5.93 24.53 -12.27
N ASP A 414 -5.47 25.46 -11.42
CA ASP A 414 -4.30 25.27 -10.56
C ASP A 414 -4.44 24.03 -9.66
N PRO A 415 -3.30 23.37 -9.32
CA PRO A 415 -3.36 22.20 -8.48
C PRO A 415 -3.84 22.61 -7.09
N THR A 416 -4.57 21.72 -6.42
CA THR A 416 -5.07 21.99 -5.07
C THR A 416 -4.66 20.89 -4.12
N ILE A 417 -4.61 21.21 -2.83
CA ILE A 417 -4.48 20.22 -1.78
C ILE A 417 -5.84 20.03 -1.10
N GLN A 418 -6.36 18.81 -1.12
CA GLN A 418 -7.58 18.45 -0.41
C GLN A 418 -7.22 17.59 0.80
N CYS A 419 -7.61 18.05 1.98
CA CYS A 419 -7.39 17.32 3.22
C CYS A 419 -8.70 16.79 3.81
N TYR A 420 -8.59 15.71 4.56
CA TYR A 420 -9.73 14.97 5.10
C TYR A 420 -9.57 14.78 6.61
N ASP A 421 -10.60 15.17 7.36
CA ASP A 421 -10.58 15.20 8.83
C ASP A 421 -10.66 13.81 9.49
N SER A 422 -11.05 12.79 8.72
CA SER A 422 -11.29 11.45 9.20
C SER A 422 -11.30 10.45 8.06
N TYR A 423 -11.02 9.18 8.38
CA TYR A 423 -11.17 8.07 7.44
C TYR A 423 -12.57 8.07 6.83
N GLN A 424 -13.60 8.28 7.68
CA GLN A 424 -14.98 8.34 7.23
C GLN A 424 -15.18 9.46 6.22
N ASN A 425 -14.74 10.68 6.51
CA ASN A 425 -14.85 11.81 5.59
C ASN A 425 -14.15 11.53 4.26
N TRP A 426 -12.92 11.04 4.30
CA TRP A 426 -12.22 10.60 3.08
C TRP A 426 -13.08 9.60 2.30
N CYS A 427 -13.56 8.55 2.98
CA CYS A 427 -14.28 7.46 2.36
C CYS A 427 -15.66 7.85 1.80
N CYS A 428 -16.38 8.78 2.45
CA CYS A 428 -17.69 9.26 2.02
C CYS A 428 -17.61 10.34 0.92
N ASN A 429 -16.60 11.22 1.00
CA ASN A 429 -16.48 12.37 0.10
C ASN A 429 -15.71 12.04 -1.19
N HIS A 430 -15.15 10.83 -1.31
CA HIS A 430 -14.36 10.42 -2.48
C HIS A 430 -15.17 10.14 -3.76
N SER A 431 -16.49 10.38 -3.74
CA SER A 431 -17.35 10.27 -4.92
C SER A 431 -17.02 11.31 -5.99
N THR A 432 -16.18 12.29 -5.68
CA THR A 432 -15.95 13.44 -6.55
C THR A 432 -14.48 13.52 -6.98
N TRP A 433 -14.23 13.69 -8.28
CA TRP A 433 -12.97 14.13 -8.88
C TRP A 433 -11.87 13.08 -9.08
N ILE A 434 -12.04 12.30 -10.14
CA ILE A 434 -11.10 12.16 -11.29
C ILE A 434 -11.72 11.04 -12.11
N GLN A 435 -12.61 11.40 -13.04
CA GLN A 435 -12.77 10.62 -14.26
C GLN A 435 -11.65 11.13 -15.17
N PHE A 436 -10.61 10.34 -15.38
CA PHE A 436 -9.79 10.54 -16.57
C PHE A 436 -10.70 10.20 -17.75
N HIS A 437 -11.33 11.22 -18.31
CA HIS A 437 -11.98 11.10 -19.60
C HIS A 437 -10.87 11.02 -20.63
N HIS A 438 -10.32 9.82 -20.83
CA HIS A 438 -9.63 9.54 -22.08
C HIS A 438 -10.71 9.41 -23.14
N THR A 439 -10.93 10.47 -23.90
CA THR A 439 -11.55 10.37 -25.21
C THR A 439 -10.62 9.52 -26.06
N GLY A 440 -10.97 8.24 -26.22
CA GLY A 440 -10.26 7.40 -27.18
C GLY A 440 -10.36 8.01 -28.58
N PRO A 441 -9.59 7.52 -29.57
CA PRO A 441 -9.58 8.03 -30.95
C PRO A 441 -10.97 8.10 -31.63
N LYS A 442 -11.98 7.45 -31.04
CA LYS A 442 -13.38 7.42 -31.50
C LYS A 442 -14.33 8.31 -30.68
N GLY A 443 -13.82 9.20 -29.83
CA GLY A 443 -14.63 10.09 -28.98
C GLY A 443 -15.39 9.40 -27.83
N HIS A 444 -15.31 8.07 -27.70
CA HIS A 444 -15.88 7.39 -26.54
C HIS A 444 -15.01 7.59 -25.32
N SER A 445 -15.56 8.27 -24.32
CA SER A 445 -14.95 8.36 -23.01
C SER A 445 -15.06 7.00 -22.30
N LYS A 446 -13.93 6.34 -22.08
CA LYS A 446 -13.87 5.19 -21.16
C LYS A 446 -13.33 5.69 -19.83
N VAL A 447 -14.10 5.48 -18.76
CA VAL A 447 -13.62 5.67 -17.39
C VAL A 447 -12.58 4.57 -17.10
N LEU A 448 -11.30 4.94 -17.06
CA LEU A 448 -10.19 3.99 -16.96
C LEU A 448 -9.71 3.70 -15.53
N SER A 449 -10.16 4.43 -14.51
CA SER A 449 -9.74 4.21 -13.12
C SER A 449 -10.80 3.46 -12.30
N LYS A 450 -10.66 2.13 -12.23
CA LYS A 450 -11.43 1.24 -11.34
C LYS A 450 -10.59 0.84 -10.12
N GLU A 451 -10.13 1.80 -9.33
CA GLU A 451 -9.20 1.49 -8.22
C GLU A 451 -9.78 1.67 -6.83
N PHE A 452 -11.02 2.14 -6.74
CA PHE A 452 -11.70 2.29 -5.46
C PHE A 452 -12.69 1.15 -5.26
N VAL A 453 -12.97 0.83 -4.00
CA VAL A 453 -13.84 -0.29 -3.64
C VAL A 453 -15.07 0.25 -2.95
N ARG A 454 -16.25 -0.17 -3.39
CA ARG A 454 -17.51 0.14 -2.71
C ARG A 454 -17.72 -0.92 -1.65
N PHE A 455 -18.00 -0.47 -0.44
CA PHE A 455 -18.44 -1.35 0.62
C PHE A 455 -19.93 -1.68 0.43
N PRO A 456 -20.30 -2.96 0.43
CA PRO A 456 -21.71 -3.34 0.42
C PRO A 456 -22.34 -2.97 1.76
N SER A 457 -23.61 -2.57 1.74
CA SER A 457 -24.39 -2.31 2.96
C SER A 457 -24.65 -3.57 3.78
N LEU A 458 -24.61 -4.75 3.14
CA LEU A 458 -24.75 -6.05 3.77
C LEU A 458 -23.77 -7.03 3.14
N LEU A 459 -23.05 -7.78 3.99
CA LEU A 459 -22.20 -8.86 3.53
C LEU A 459 -23.03 -10.04 3.01
N PRO A 460 -22.60 -10.68 1.91
CA PRO A 460 -23.17 -11.96 1.50
C PRO A 460 -23.08 -12.99 2.63
N LYS A 461 -24.06 -13.89 2.71
CA LYS A 461 -23.97 -15.05 3.62
C LYS A 461 -22.83 -15.97 3.16
N LEU A 462 -22.27 -16.77 4.07
CA LEU A 462 -21.11 -17.61 3.77
C LEU A 462 -21.33 -18.53 2.55
N HIS A 463 -22.52 -19.11 2.40
CA HIS A 463 -22.88 -19.97 1.26
C HIS A 463 -23.08 -19.22 -0.06
N GLU A 464 -23.22 -17.90 -0.03
CA GLU A 464 -23.36 -17.04 -1.21
C GLU A 464 -21.99 -16.69 -1.82
N TYR A 465 -20.91 -16.82 -1.05
CA TYR A 465 -19.57 -16.71 -1.58
C TYR A 465 -19.27 -17.91 -2.49
N LYS A 466 -19.22 -17.64 -3.80
CA LYS A 466 -18.76 -18.62 -4.78
C LYS A 466 -17.37 -19.14 -4.39
N GLY A 467 -17.24 -20.45 -4.19
CA GLY A 467 -15.95 -21.10 -3.96
C GLY A 467 -15.62 -21.47 -2.52
N LEU A 468 -16.59 -21.42 -1.58
CA LEU A 468 -16.45 -22.08 -0.29
C LEU A 468 -16.14 -23.58 -0.48
N ARG A 469 -15.07 -24.07 0.14
CA ARG A 469 -14.53 -25.43 -0.03
C ARG A 469 -14.25 -26.11 1.30
N ASN A 470 -14.29 -27.44 1.31
CA ASN A 470 -13.76 -28.23 2.42
C ASN A 470 -12.26 -28.49 2.19
N ARG A 471 -11.42 -28.05 3.13
CA ARG A 471 -9.97 -28.13 3.02
C ARG A 471 -9.49 -29.59 2.93
N THR A 472 -10.10 -30.51 3.69
CA THR A 472 -9.68 -31.92 3.74
C THR A 472 -9.90 -32.68 2.41
N THR A 473 -10.86 -32.25 1.61
CA THR A 473 -11.18 -32.86 0.31
C THR A 473 -10.36 -32.23 -0.81
N ASP A 474 -10.15 -30.92 -0.75
CA ASP A 474 -9.61 -30.16 -1.88
C ASP A 474 -8.09 -29.92 -1.80
N CYS A 475 -7.50 -30.00 -0.60
CA CYS A 475 -6.07 -29.72 -0.36
C CYS A 475 -5.15 -30.92 -0.30
N ARG A 476 -5.42 -31.98 -1.06
CA ARG A 476 -4.61 -33.19 -0.93
C ARG A 476 -3.21 -33.08 -1.55
N LEU A 477 -2.96 -32.26 -2.60
CA LEU A 477 -1.62 -32.08 -3.19
C LEU A 477 -1.49 -30.77 -4.02
N PRO A 478 -0.32 -30.07 -3.98
CA PRO A 478 0.02 -29.06 -4.99
C PRO A 478 0.02 -29.69 -6.39
N LYS A 479 -0.69 -29.10 -7.35
CA LYS A 479 -0.66 -29.56 -8.75
C LYS A 479 0.10 -28.56 -9.61
N ARG A 480 1.16 -29.00 -10.31
CA ARG A 480 1.77 -28.19 -11.37
C ARG A 480 0.69 -27.83 -12.41
N GLY A 481 0.64 -26.55 -12.80
CA GLY A 481 -0.24 -26.11 -13.86
C GLY A 481 0.09 -26.85 -15.17
N ARG A 482 -0.92 -27.18 -15.98
CA ARG A 482 -0.68 -27.65 -17.35
C ARG A 482 -0.18 -26.47 -18.20
N ALA A 483 0.87 -26.72 -18.99
CA ALA A 483 1.48 -25.86 -20.02
C ALA A 483 2.13 -24.56 -19.52
N GLY A 484 3.37 -24.64 -19.01
CA GLY A 484 4.29 -23.50 -18.86
C GLY A 484 3.90 -22.41 -17.84
N GLY A 485 2.65 -22.35 -17.39
CA GLY A 485 2.26 -21.58 -16.22
C GLY A 485 2.83 -22.27 -14.98
N GLY A 486 3.53 -21.52 -14.14
CA GLY A 486 4.15 -22.01 -12.90
C GLY A 486 3.19 -22.79 -11.99
N TRP A 487 3.68 -23.18 -10.81
CA TRP A 487 2.88 -23.88 -9.80
C TRP A 487 1.51 -23.20 -9.64
N LYS A 488 0.44 -23.91 -10.02
CA LYS A 488 -0.93 -23.41 -9.89
C LYS A 488 -1.40 -23.85 -8.53
N ASP A 489 -1.30 -22.92 -7.59
CA ASP A 489 -1.68 -23.03 -6.19
C ASP A 489 -3.10 -23.56 -6.05
N LYS A 490 -3.22 -24.87 -5.87
CA LYS A 490 -4.47 -25.43 -5.36
C LYS A 490 -4.44 -25.49 -3.85
N CYS A 491 -3.34 -25.97 -3.25
CA CYS A 491 -3.02 -25.76 -1.84
C CYS A 491 -1.49 -25.76 -1.68
N LEU A 492 -0.95 -24.65 -1.17
CA LEU A 492 0.49 -24.46 -0.94
C LEU A 492 0.90 -25.16 0.37
N PRO A 493 2.17 -25.60 0.51
CA PRO A 493 2.66 -26.24 1.72
C PRO A 493 2.48 -25.34 2.95
N HIS A 494 1.94 -25.97 3.98
CA HIS A 494 1.33 -25.40 5.19
C HIS A 494 2.35 -24.97 6.25
N GLU A 495 3.58 -24.63 5.86
CA GLU A 495 4.58 -24.29 6.87
C GLU A 495 4.36 -22.85 7.34
N TRP A 496 3.55 -22.73 8.39
CA TRP A 496 3.69 -21.69 9.40
C TRP A 496 5.09 -21.84 10.00
N ILE A 497 6.14 -21.38 9.30
CA ILE A 497 7.52 -21.51 9.80
C ILE A 497 7.64 -20.61 11.03
N LEU A 498 7.58 -21.24 12.21
CA LEU A 498 8.03 -20.71 13.50
C LEU A 498 9.52 -20.38 13.45
#